data_AF-A0A2V8SSL1-F1
#
_entry.id   AF-A0A2V8SSL1-F1
#
_cell.length_a   1.000
_cell.length_b   1.000
_cell.length_c   1.000
_cell.angle_alpha   90.00
_cell.angle_beta   90.00
_cell.angle_gamma   90.00
#
_symmetry.space_group_name_H-M   'P 1'
#
loop_
_entity.id
_entity.type
_entity.pdbx_description
1 polymer ?
#
loop_
_entity_poly.entity_id
_entity_poly.type
_entity_poly.pdbx_seq_one_letter_code
_entity_poly.pdbx_strand_id
1 'polypeptide(L)'
;MGDSFRLLHNLTINFGTRWEYDTGYYNKEKEDGVHRPAILGKVHPPSLDAPKFPKNAFGPTAGFAWDPFGDGKTVVRGGFYRAYEMNIFNNTLFNEFALIPAGIGPDSYDQSGVTGPDGTPINVDGKHPTGDYSDLVGRPIKDVIGIIGQVHAAVNQAYLAYKFDPSKGKTAFEILQGNTFGGIFPGDFRLPYSMQFNIGAQRQLFHNNVLTV
;
A
#
# COMPACT_ATOMS: atom_id res chain seq x y z
N MET A 1 25.29 -2.26 9.37
CA MET A 1 26.60 -2.75 9.82
C MET A 1 27.14 -3.70 8.76
N GLY A 2 28.44 -3.71 8.50
CA GLY A 2 29.05 -4.62 7.54
C GLY A 2 30.55 -4.75 7.79
N ASP A 3 31.10 -5.88 7.38
CA ASP A 3 32.50 -6.22 7.57
C ASP A 3 33.04 -6.97 6.34
N SER A 4 34.36 -6.96 6.17
CA SER A 4 35.06 -7.47 5.00
C SER A 4 36.27 -8.27 5.44
N PHE A 5 36.29 -9.55 5.06
CA PHE A 5 37.31 -10.50 5.48
C PHE A 5 38.08 -11.02 4.28
N ARG A 6 39.41 -10.95 4.36
CA ARG A 6 40.30 -11.68 3.46
C ARG A 6 40.49 -13.09 4.02
N LEU A 7 39.68 -14.04 3.54
CA LEU A 7 39.75 -15.44 4.00
C LEU A 7 40.98 -16.18 3.48
N LEU A 8 41.40 -15.86 2.26
CA LEU A 8 42.64 -16.34 1.65
C LEU A 8 43.37 -15.18 1.00
N HIS A 9 44.64 -15.34 0.65
CA HIS A 9 45.41 -14.29 -0.04
C HIS A 9 44.73 -13.77 -1.32
N ASN A 10 43.94 -14.64 -1.97
CA ASN A 10 43.20 -14.45 -3.22
C ASN A 10 41.66 -14.50 -3.06
N LEU A 11 41.11 -14.54 -1.83
CA LEU A 11 39.66 -14.57 -1.58
C LEU A 11 39.27 -13.54 -0.52
N THR A 12 38.41 -12.61 -0.92
CA THR A 12 37.76 -11.64 -0.02
C THR A 12 36.26 -11.88 0.00
N ILE A 13 35.67 -11.89 1.20
CA ILE A 13 34.23 -11.99 1.41
C ILE A 13 33.77 -10.75 2.17
N ASN A 14 32.64 -10.18 1.74
CA ASN A 14 31.98 -9.06 2.38
C ASN A 14 30.61 -9.54 2.86
N PHE A 15 30.24 -9.19 4.08
CA PHE A 15 28.89 -9.44 4.56
C PHE A 15 28.42 -8.29 5.44
N GLY A 16 27.11 -8.13 5.50
CA GLY A 16 26.50 -7.03 6.23
C GLY A 16 25.01 -7.21 6.38
N THR A 17 24.44 -6.37 7.22
CA THR A 17 23.01 -6.27 7.39
C THR A 17 22.64 -4.84 7.72
N ARG A 18 21.50 -4.41 7.20
CA ARG A 18 20.85 -3.16 7.56
C ARG A 18 19.54 -3.50 8.24
N TRP A 19 19.34 -2.96 9.43
CA TRP A 19 18.04 -2.95 10.07
C TRP A 19 17.36 -1.62 9.77
N GLU A 20 16.13 -1.69 9.31
CA GLU A 20 15.33 -0.52 8.97
C GLU A 20 14.18 -0.39 9.97
N TYR A 21 13.85 0.85 10.31
CA TYR A 21 12.72 1.14 11.19
C TYR A 21 12.08 2.44 10.76
N ASP A 22 10.77 2.39 10.51
CA ASP A 22 9.98 3.54 10.11
C ASP A 22 8.93 3.87 11.19
N THR A 23 8.78 5.16 11.48
CA THR A 23 7.79 5.67 12.44
C THR A 23 6.73 6.59 11.83
N GLY A 24 6.81 6.87 10.53
CA GLY A 24 6.02 7.92 9.87
C GLY A 24 4.91 7.40 8.94
N TYR A 25 5.02 6.16 8.45
CA TYR A 25 4.08 5.62 7.45
C TYR A 25 3.08 4.61 8.03
N TYR A 26 2.72 4.73 9.31
CA TYR A 26 1.72 3.91 9.98
C TYR A 26 0.85 4.80 10.88
N ASN A 27 -0.47 4.77 10.68
CA ASN A 27 -1.41 5.58 11.47
C ASN A 27 -1.48 5.09 12.92
N LYS A 28 -1.72 6.04 13.82
CA LYS A 28 -1.95 5.77 15.23
C LYS A 28 -3.46 5.70 15.49
N GLU A 29 -4.10 4.80 14.75
CA GLU A 29 -5.58 4.71 14.67
C GLU A 29 -6.24 4.67 16.05
N LYS A 30 -5.66 3.93 17.00
CA LYS A 30 -6.21 3.82 18.36
C LYS A 30 -6.11 5.15 19.13
N GLU A 31 -4.99 5.85 18.99
CA GLU A 31 -4.75 7.16 19.60
C GLU A 31 -5.62 8.25 18.94
N ASP A 32 -5.87 8.13 17.65
CA ASP A 32 -6.69 9.05 16.85
C ASP A 32 -8.21 8.76 16.96
N GLY A 33 -8.59 7.71 17.71
CA GLY A 33 -9.99 7.34 17.96
C GLY A 33 -10.67 6.62 16.80
N VAL A 34 -9.90 6.16 15.83
CA VAL A 34 -10.36 5.47 14.62
C VAL A 34 -10.71 4.02 14.96
N HIS A 35 -11.88 3.58 14.51
CA HIS A 35 -12.35 2.22 14.73
C HIS A 35 -12.45 1.44 13.42
N ARG A 36 -11.93 0.21 13.41
CA ARG A 36 -12.02 -0.70 12.28
C ARG A 36 -13.34 -1.47 12.29
N PRO A 37 -14.17 -1.38 11.23
CA PRO A 37 -15.45 -2.08 11.17
C PRO A 37 -15.31 -3.60 11.35
N ALA A 38 -16.18 -4.19 12.17
CA ALA A 38 -16.15 -5.63 12.49
C ALA A 38 -16.27 -6.55 11.26
N ILE A 39 -16.86 -6.06 10.17
CA ILE A 39 -16.97 -6.79 8.90
C ILE A 39 -15.60 -7.15 8.30
N LEU A 40 -14.57 -6.33 8.52
CA LEU A 40 -13.21 -6.59 8.06
C LEU A 40 -12.67 -7.91 8.63
N GLY A 41 -12.96 -8.18 9.90
CA GLY A 41 -12.54 -9.40 10.59
C GLY A 41 -13.24 -10.66 10.12
N LYS A 42 -14.39 -10.56 9.44
CA LYS A 42 -15.07 -11.72 8.84
C LYS A 42 -14.37 -12.22 7.57
N VAL A 43 -13.71 -11.30 6.84
CA VAL A 43 -12.97 -11.63 5.60
C VAL A 43 -11.52 -11.99 5.92
N HIS A 44 -10.85 -11.17 6.74
CA HIS A 44 -9.46 -11.38 7.14
C HIS A 44 -9.29 -10.87 8.58
N PRO A 45 -9.27 -11.75 9.61
CA PRO A 45 -9.22 -11.36 11.03
C PRO A 45 -8.15 -10.33 11.41
N PRO A 46 -6.90 -10.39 10.90
CA PRO A 46 -5.88 -9.37 11.15
C PRO A 46 -6.25 -7.96 10.66
N SER A 47 -7.26 -7.80 9.81
CA SER A 47 -7.76 -6.49 9.37
C SER A 47 -8.47 -5.71 10.46
N LEU A 48 -8.75 -6.31 11.62
CA LEU A 48 -9.26 -5.61 12.81
C LEU A 48 -8.17 -4.86 13.56
N ASP A 49 -6.91 -5.19 13.31
CA ASP A 49 -5.76 -4.54 13.94
C ASP A 49 -5.14 -3.52 12.97
N ALA A 50 -4.69 -2.39 13.54
CA ALA A 50 -3.94 -1.39 12.80
C ALA A 50 -2.58 -1.95 12.33
N PRO A 51 -2.15 -1.69 11.09
CA PRO A 51 -0.85 -2.09 10.58
C PRO A 51 0.25 -1.43 11.42
N LYS A 52 1.33 -2.18 11.68
CA LYS A 52 2.50 -1.67 12.39
C LYS A 52 3.75 -2.01 11.59
N PHE A 53 4.78 -1.17 11.71
CA PHE A 53 6.07 -1.48 11.11
C PHE A 53 6.60 -2.82 11.65
N PRO A 54 6.87 -3.81 10.78
CA PRO A 54 7.37 -5.09 11.23
C PRO A 54 8.84 -4.96 11.64
N LYS A 55 9.14 -5.23 12.92
CA LYS A 55 10.47 -5.03 13.52
C LYS A 55 11.57 -5.96 12.98
N ASN A 56 11.23 -6.90 12.11
CA ASN A 56 12.15 -7.85 11.50
C ASN A 56 12.68 -7.41 10.12
N ALA A 57 12.66 -6.11 9.83
CA ALA A 57 13.15 -5.52 8.60
C ALA A 57 14.69 -5.53 8.49
N PHE A 58 15.28 -6.72 8.43
CA PHE A 58 16.71 -6.95 8.18
C PHE A 58 17.00 -7.20 6.70
N GLY A 59 17.76 -6.31 6.08
CA GLY A 59 18.27 -6.41 4.72
C GLY A 59 19.71 -6.94 4.71
N PRO A 60 19.92 -8.27 4.61
CA PRO A 60 21.25 -8.84 4.51
C PRO A 60 21.92 -8.49 3.19
N THR A 61 23.23 -8.36 3.23
CA THR A 61 24.12 -8.19 2.08
C THR A 61 25.25 -9.19 2.18
N ALA A 62 25.59 -9.85 1.09
CA ALA A 62 26.74 -10.76 1.02
C ALA A 62 27.41 -10.61 -0.34
N GLY A 63 28.73 -10.75 -0.38
CA GLY A 63 29.47 -10.71 -1.63
C GLY A 63 30.85 -11.31 -1.48
N PHE A 64 31.47 -11.60 -2.61
CA PHE A 64 32.83 -12.13 -2.65
C PHE A 64 33.59 -11.61 -3.87
N ALA A 65 34.91 -11.61 -3.74
CA ALA A 65 35.85 -11.43 -4.82
C ALA A 65 36.93 -12.50 -4.70
N TRP A 66 37.07 -13.32 -5.73
CA TRP A 66 37.96 -14.47 -5.75
C TRP A 66 38.84 -14.43 -6.99
N ASP A 67 40.14 -14.56 -6.80
CA ASP A 67 41.10 -14.84 -7.85
C ASP A 67 41.45 -16.34 -7.83
N PRO A 68 40.90 -17.15 -8.74
CA PRO A 68 41.09 -18.61 -8.70
C PRO A 68 42.54 -19.06 -8.87
N PHE A 69 43.37 -18.26 -9.56
CA PHE A 69 44.75 -18.63 -9.89
C PHE A 69 45.78 -17.94 -9.00
N GLY A 70 45.38 -16.91 -8.25
CA GLY A 70 46.26 -16.15 -7.36
C GLY A 70 47.28 -15.29 -8.09
N ASP A 71 47.12 -15.11 -9.41
CA ASP A 71 48.04 -14.38 -10.28
C ASP A 71 47.57 -12.95 -10.62
N GLY A 72 46.42 -12.54 -10.09
CA GLY A 72 45.78 -11.24 -10.30
C GLY A 72 45.15 -11.06 -11.68
N LYS A 73 45.18 -12.07 -12.56
CA LYS A 73 44.71 -11.94 -13.95
C LYS A 73 43.28 -12.38 -14.14
N THR A 74 42.74 -13.23 -13.27
CA THR A 74 41.34 -13.66 -13.31
C THR A 74 40.68 -13.34 -12.00
N VAL A 75 39.53 -12.65 -12.03
CA VAL A 75 38.75 -12.38 -10.81
C VAL A 75 37.28 -12.67 -11.06
N VAL A 76 36.70 -13.50 -10.21
CA VAL A 76 35.26 -13.74 -10.13
C VAL A 76 34.71 -12.92 -8.98
N ARG A 77 33.64 -12.17 -9.24
CA ARG A 77 32.94 -11.38 -8.21
C ARG A 77 31.47 -11.76 -8.23
N GLY A 78 30.89 -11.83 -7.05
CA GLY A 78 29.46 -12.04 -6.90
C GLY A 78 28.93 -11.31 -5.68
N GLY A 79 27.64 -11.01 -5.72
CA GLY A 79 26.96 -10.25 -4.69
C GLY A 79 25.49 -10.60 -4.60
N PHE A 80 24.95 -10.40 -3.41
CA PHE A 80 23.55 -10.49 -3.06
C PHE A 80 23.22 -9.34 -2.12
N TYR A 81 22.06 -8.72 -2.31
CA TYR A 81 21.45 -7.91 -1.28
C TYR A 81 19.94 -8.01 -1.29
N ARG A 82 19.36 -7.79 -0.11
CA ARG A 82 17.92 -7.59 0.09
C ARG A 82 17.67 -6.20 0.66
N ALA A 83 16.78 -5.45 0.03
CA ALA A 83 16.36 -4.12 0.47
C ALA A 83 14.84 -4.09 0.68
N TYR A 84 14.39 -3.49 1.77
CA TYR A 84 12.97 -3.26 1.99
C TYR A 84 12.53 -1.97 1.30
N GLU A 85 11.34 -2.01 0.74
CA GLU A 85 10.66 -0.82 0.25
C GLU A 85 9.77 -0.31 1.38
N MET A 86 9.96 0.96 1.75
CA MET A 86 9.15 1.58 2.80
C MET A 86 7.70 1.70 2.34
N ASN A 87 6.77 1.65 3.31
CA ASN A 87 5.38 1.92 3.02
C ASN A 87 5.25 3.34 2.44
N ILE A 88 4.50 3.49 1.35
CA ILE A 88 4.27 4.80 0.75
C ILE A 88 3.20 5.54 1.54
N PHE A 89 3.39 6.85 1.73
CA PHE A 89 2.45 7.70 2.47
C PHE A 89 1.00 7.56 2.02
N ASN A 90 0.78 7.39 0.72
CA ASN A 90 -0.54 7.24 0.12
C ASN A 90 -1.30 6.03 0.69
N ASN A 91 -0.64 4.92 0.98
CA ASN A 91 -1.29 3.74 1.56
C ASN A 91 -1.90 4.06 2.92
N THR A 92 -1.12 4.77 3.74
CA THR A 92 -1.51 5.22 5.07
C THR A 92 -2.68 6.22 4.99
N LEU A 93 -2.63 7.16 4.06
CA LEU A 93 -3.70 8.13 3.82
C LEU A 93 -5.00 7.47 3.34
N PHE A 94 -4.91 6.55 2.36
CA PHE A 94 -6.09 5.92 1.78
C PHE A 94 -6.76 4.92 2.72
N ASN A 95 -5.96 4.23 3.55
CA ASN A 95 -6.47 3.43 4.65
C ASN A 95 -7.29 4.28 5.62
N GLU A 96 -6.76 5.46 5.97
CA GLU A 96 -7.41 6.37 6.90
C GLU A 96 -8.74 6.87 6.36
N PHE A 97 -8.79 7.31 5.09
CA PHE A 97 -10.03 7.77 4.45
C PHE A 97 -11.15 6.73 4.52
N ALA A 98 -10.83 5.44 4.45
CA ALA A 98 -11.82 4.38 4.57
C ALA A 98 -12.30 4.17 6.01
N LEU A 99 -11.47 4.46 7.01
CA LEU A 99 -11.74 4.16 8.42
C LEU A 99 -12.28 5.35 9.22
N ILE A 100 -12.17 6.57 8.70
CA ILE A 100 -12.85 7.75 9.25
C ILE A 100 -14.23 7.93 8.59
N PRO A 101 -15.13 8.74 9.17
CA PRO A 101 -16.38 9.12 8.52
C PRO A 101 -16.17 9.78 7.16
N ALA A 102 -17.18 9.66 6.27
CA ALA A 102 -17.15 10.30 4.96
C ALA A 102 -17.04 11.84 5.04
N GLY A 103 -16.45 12.50 4.03
CA GLY A 103 -16.44 13.98 3.94
C GLY A 103 -15.10 14.67 3.75
N ILE A 104 -13.97 14.02 4.05
CA ILE A 104 -12.61 14.56 3.79
C ILE A 104 -11.94 13.84 2.61
N GLY A 105 -12.16 12.54 2.49
CA GLY A 105 -11.59 11.71 1.44
C GLY A 105 -12.42 11.72 0.15
N PRO A 106 -11.88 11.17 -0.94
CA PRO A 106 -12.65 10.86 -2.14
C PRO A 106 -13.63 9.71 -1.86
N ASP A 107 -14.91 9.99 -2.02
CA ASP A 107 -15.99 9.00 -1.87
C ASP A 107 -16.47 8.55 -3.26
N SER A 108 -16.63 7.24 -3.43
CA SER A 108 -17.03 6.63 -4.70
C SER A 108 -18.26 5.76 -4.48
N TYR A 109 -19.33 6.08 -5.19
CA TYR A 109 -20.59 5.35 -5.09
C TYR A 109 -20.71 4.31 -6.21
N ASP A 110 -21.22 3.14 -5.86
CA ASP A 110 -21.81 2.24 -6.83
C ASP A 110 -23.30 2.58 -7.03
N GLN A 111 -23.84 2.25 -8.20
CA GLN A 111 -25.27 2.49 -8.47
C GLN A 111 -26.19 1.77 -7.49
N SER A 112 -25.77 0.68 -6.82
CA SER A 112 -26.59 -0.07 -5.86
C SER A 112 -26.76 0.60 -4.49
N GLY A 113 -26.06 1.71 -4.21
CA GLY A 113 -26.07 2.31 -2.87
C GLY A 113 -25.58 3.74 -2.82
N VAL A 114 -26.28 4.66 -3.46
CA VAL A 114 -25.99 6.10 -3.38
C VAL A 114 -26.56 6.68 -2.08
N THR A 115 -25.66 7.16 -1.22
CA THR A 115 -26.00 7.68 0.12
C THR A 115 -25.34 9.04 0.36
N GLY A 116 -25.82 9.78 1.36
CA GLY A 116 -25.11 10.95 1.90
C GLY A 116 -23.94 10.56 2.81
N PRO A 117 -23.15 11.53 3.28
CA PRO A 117 -21.99 11.29 4.16
C PRO A 117 -22.34 10.76 5.56
N ASP A 118 -23.63 10.73 5.94
CA ASP A 118 -24.15 10.08 7.15
C ASP A 118 -24.65 8.65 6.89
N GLY A 119 -24.61 8.19 5.64
CA GLY A 119 -25.16 6.92 5.19
C GLY A 119 -26.67 6.94 4.92
N THR A 120 -27.31 8.11 4.93
CA THR A 120 -28.74 8.25 4.57
C THR A 120 -28.90 8.06 3.06
N PRO A 121 -29.78 7.16 2.57
CA PRO A 121 -30.00 6.97 1.14
C PRO A 121 -30.46 8.23 0.41
N ILE A 122 -29.91 8.46 -0.78
CA ILE A 122 -30.35 9.53 -1.68
C ILE A 122 -31.53 9.03 -2.50
N ASN A 123 -32.73 9.51 -2.20
CA ASN A 123 -33.97 9.14 -2.89
C ASN A 123 -34.63 10.39 -3.48
N VAL A 124 -34.24 10.79 -4.69
CA VAL A 124 -34.68 12.06 -5.30
C VAL A 124 -36.03 11.98 -6.00
N ASP A 125 -36.48 10.78 -6.38
CA ASP A 125 -37.72 10.55 -7.13
C ASP A 125 -38.78 9.74 -6.37
N GLY A 126 -38.48 9.37 -5.12
CA GLY A 126 -39.35 8.56 -4.27
C GLY A 126 -39.37 7.07 -4.61
N LYS A 127 -38.64 6.62 -5.63
CA LYS A 127 -38.65 5.21 -6.10
C LYS A 127 -37.43 4.41 -5.66
N HIS A 128 -36.40 5.09 -5.15
CA HIS A 128 -35.14 4.47 -4.74
C HIS A 128 -34.90 4.67 -3.23
N PRO A 129 -35.75 4.10 -2.35
CA PRO A 129 -35.69 4.33 -0.90
C PRO A 129 -34.38 3.83 -0.25
N THR A 130 -33.68 2.91 -0.90
CA THR A 130 -32.37 2.39 -0.48
C THR A 130 -31.20 3.07 -1.18
N GLY A 131 -31.45 4.03 -2.09
CA GLY A 131 -30.41 4.67 -2.90
C GLY A 131 -29.86 3.77 -4.01
N ASP A 132 -30.55 2.66 -4.30
CA ASP A 132 -30.22 1.75 -5.39
C ASP A 132 -30.82 2.28 -6.70
N TYR A 133 -29.99 2.74 -7.61
CA TYR A 133 -30.33 3.23 -8.95
C TYR A 133 -29.87 2.25 -10.06
N SER A 134 -29.70 0.96 -9.73
CA SER A 134 -29.28 -0.06 -10.70
C SER A 134 -30.30 -0.28 -11.83
N ASP A 135 -31.56 0.09 -11.64
CA ASP A 135 -32.61 0.08 -12.66
C ASP A 135 -32.36 1.08 -13.81
N LEU A 136 -31.54 2.10 -13.59
CA LEU A 136 -31.15 3.08 -14.60
C LEU A 136 -30.11 2.52 -15.59
N VAL A 137 -29.40 1.46 -15.20
CA VAL A 137 -28.32 0.88 -16.00
C VAL A 137 -28.88 0.26 -17.28
N GLY A 138 -28.25 0.58 -18.42
CA GLY A 138 -28.65 0.08 -19.74
C GLY A 138 -29.83 0.84 -20.38
N ARG A 139 -30.39 1.85 -19.71
CA ARG A 139 -31.43 2.71 -20.31
C ARG A 139 -30.83 3.81 -21.20
N PRO A 140 -31.58 4.34 -22.18
CA PRO A 140 -31.11 5.45 -23.01
C PRO A 140 -30.75 6.68 -22.16
N ILE A 141 -29.61 7.30 -22.44
CA ILE A 141 -29.10 8.44 -21.65
C ILE A 141 -30.10 9.60 -21.55
N LYS A 142 -30.87 9.85 -22.61
CA LYS A 142 -31.93 10.88 -22.63
C LYS A 142 -33.00 10.68 -21.55
N ASP A 143 -33.23 9.44 -21.12
CA ASP A 143 -34.28 9.08 -20.17
C ASP A 143 -33.75 9.10 -18.72
N VAL A 144 -32.42 9.03 -18.54
CA VAL A 144 -31.78 8.92 -17.21
C VAL A 144 -30.91 10.12 -16.82
N ILE A 145 -30.52 10.97 -17.77
CA ILE A 145 -29.61 12.10 -17.47
C ILE A 145 -30.22 13.09 -16.46
N GLY A 146 -31.53 13.30 -16.51
CA GLY A 146 -32.23 14.18 -15.57
C GLY A 146 -32.17 13.65 -14.14
N ILE A 147 -32.45 12.36 -13.94
CA ILE A 147 -32.41 11.73 -12.61
C ILE A 147 -30.97 11.68 -12.08
N ILE A 148 -29.98 11.34 -12.91
CA ILE A 148 -28.56 11.34 -12.53
C ILE A 148 -28.13 12.74 -12.07
N GLY A 149 -28.56 13.80 -12.78
CA GLY A 149 -28.28 15.19 -12.37
C GLY A 149 -28.90 15.56 -11.03
N GLN A 150 -30.14 15.09 -10.75
CA GLN A 150 -30.80 15.29 -9.45
C GLN A 150 -30.07 14.54 -8.33
N VAL A 151 -29.67 13.29 -8.56
CA VAL A 151 -28.87 12.50 -7.61
C VAL A 151 -27.56 13.21 -7.30
N HIS A 152 -26.82 13.66 -8.32
CA HIS A 152 -25.57 14.40 -8.13
C HIS A 152 -25.77 15.68 -7.30
N ALA A 153 -26.81 16.46 -7.59
CA ALA A 153 -27.13 17.66 -6.82
C ALA A 153 -27.50 17.33 -5.37
N ALA A 154 -28.26 16.27 -5.13
CA ALA A 154 -28.66 15.85 -3.79
C ALA A 154 -27.48 15.35 -2.95
N VAL A 155 -26.57 14.57 -3.55
CA VAL A 155 -25.31 14.17 -2.90
C VAL A 155 -24.51 15.41 -2.51
N ASN A 156 -24.27 16.34 -3.43
CA ASN A 156 -23.52 17.57 -3.14
C ASN A 156 -24.15 18.38 -2.00
N GLN A 157 -25.48 18.51 -1.97
CA GLN A 157 -26.18 19.21 -0.89
C GLN A 157 -26.03 18.49 0.46
N ALA A 158 -26.06 17.15 0.47
CA ALA A 158 -25.83 16.37 1.68
C ALA A 158 -24.42 16.60 2.25
N TYR A 159 -23.40 16.64 1.39
CA TYR A 159 -22.03 16.98 1.80
C TYR A 159 -21.88 18.43 2.29
N LEU A 160 -22.54 19.39 1.65
CA LEU A 160 -22.51 20.80 2.09
C LEU A 160 -23.14 21.01 3.47
N ALA A 161 -24.18 20.22 3.80
CA ALA A 161 -24.84 20.29 5.10
C ALA A 161 -24.13 19.47 6.19
N TYR A 162 -23.23 18.56 5.80
CA TYR A 162 -22.59 17.63 6.71
C TYR A 162 -21.50 18.31 7.55
N LYS A 163 -21.51 18.01 8.85
CA LYS A 163 -20.49 18.46 9.80
C LYS A 163 -19.58 17.29 10.12
N PHE A 164 -18.43 17.25 9.45
CA PHE A 164 -17.44 16.21 9.69
C PHE A 164 -16.94 16.22 11.14
N ASP A 165 -16.93 15.04 11.76
CA ASP A 165 -16.29 14.77 13.05
C ASP A 165 -15.56 13.43 12.91
N PRO A 166 -14.23 13.37 13.01
CA PRO A 166 -13.46 12.15 12.76
C PRO A 166 -13.76 11.03 13.75
N SER A 167 -14.35 11.37 14.91
CA SER A 167 -14.63 10.44 16.01
C SER A 167 -16.09 9.95 16.04
N LYS A 168 -16.96 10.44 15.15
CA LYS A 168 -18.40 10.17 15.19
C LYS A 168 -18.98 9.84 13.83
N GLY A 169 -19.83 8.81 13.81
CA GLY A 169 -20.52 8.37 12.61
C GLY A 169 -20.01 7.00 12.15
N LYS A 170 -20.59 6.52 11.06
CA LYS A 170 -20.11 5.32 10.38
C LYS A 170 -18.85 5.68 9.60
N THR A 171 -17.95 4.71 9.47
CA THR A 171 -16.77 4.84 8.62
C THR A 171 -17.17 4.95 7.15
N ALA A 172 -16.35 5.59 6.32
CA ALA A 172 -16.57 5.64 4.88
C ALA A 172 -16.64 4.22 4.28
N PHE A 173 -15.87 3.27 4.82
CA PHE A 173 -15.95 1.86 4.44
C PHE A 173 -17.35 1.27 4.64
N GLU A 174 -18.02 1.60 5.75
CA GLU A 174 -19.38 1.13 6.01
C GLU A 174 -20.43 1.82 5.15
N ILE A 175 -20.27 3.13 4.92
CA ILE A 175 -21.19 3.93 4.10
C ILE A 175 -21.11 3.52 2.62
N LEU A 176 -19.90 3.37 2.11
CA LEU A 176 -19.62 3.01 0.72
C LEU A 176 -19.62 1.48 0.48
N GLN A 177 -20.04 0.69 1.47
CA GLN A 177 -20.16 -0.76 1.38
C GLN A 177 -18.85 -1.46 0.93
N GLY A 178 -17.70 -0.91 1.36
CA GLY A 178 -16.37 -1.40 1.02
C GLY A 178 -15.81 -0.86 -0.30
N ASN A 179 -16.56 -0.04 -1.05
CA ASN A 179 -16.06 0.63 -2.26
C ASN A 179 -15.28 1.90 -1.91
N THR A 180 -14.11 1.74 -1.31
CA THR A 180 -13.25 2.84 -0.86
C THR A 180 -12.16 3.15 -1.88
N PHE A 181 -11.70 4.40 -1.92
CA PHE A 181 -10.70 4.87 -2.89
C PHE A 181 -9.37 4.09 -2.86
N GLY A 182 -8.97 3.59 -1.68
CA GLY A 182 -7.83 2.70 -1.55
C GLY A 182 -8.12 1.49 -0.66
N GLY A 183 -7.08 0.71 -0.42
CA GLY A 183 -7.17 -0.52 0.34
C GLY A 183 -7.13 -0.33 1.85
N ILE A 184 -7.69 -1.31 2.56
CA ILE A 184 -7.51 -1.48 3.99
C ILE A 184 -6.23 -2.29 4.22
N PHE A 185 -5.32 -1.76 5.01
CA PHE A 185 -4.09 -2.47 5.38
C PHE A 185 -4.29 -3.15 6.73
N PRO A 186 -4.04 -4.47 6.82
CA PRO A 186 -4.26 -5.23 8.05
C PRO A 186 -3.07 -5.18 9.02
N GLY A 187 -3.29 -5.58 10.26
CA GLY A 187 -2.26 -5.66 11.30
C GLY A 187 -1.08 -6.58 10.97
N ASP A 188 -1.29 -7.57 10.11
CA ASP A 188 -0.26 -8.50 9.61
C ASP A 188 0.46 -8.01 8.34
N PHE A 189 0.41 -6.70 8.07
CA PHE A 189 1.10 -6.06 6.95
C PHE A 189 2.59 -6.47 6.89
N ARG A 190 3.03 -6.86 5.69
CA ARG A 190 4.42 -7.23 5.40
C ARG A 190 5.05 -6.17 4.51
N LEU A 191 6.26 -5.75 4.86
CA LEU A 191 7.01 -4.82 4.02
C LEU A 191 7.36 -5.49 2.68
N PRO A 192 7.06 -4.84 1.54
CA PRO A 192 7.61 -5.24 0.26
C PRO A 192 9.15 -5.17 0.31
N TYR A 193 9.80 -6.04 -0.45
CA TYR A 193 11.25 -6.06 -0.53
C TYR A 193 11.69 -6.51 -1.92
N SER A 194 12.85 -6.03 -2.33
CA SER A 194 13.55 -6.49 -3.51
C SER A 194 14.78 -7.30 -3.12
N MET A 195 15.12 -8.25 -3.98
CA MET A 195 16.35 -9.04 -3.88
C MET A 195 17.11 -8.87 -5.18
N GLN A 196 18.40 -8.58 -5.07
CA GLN A 196 19.27 -8.46 -6.23
C GLN A 196 20.50 -9.33 -6.06
N PHE A 197 20.91 -9.90 -7.18
CA PHE A 197 22.04 -10.80 -7.27
C PHE A 197 22.86 -10.42 -8.49
N ASN A 198 24.18 -10.52 -8.37
CA ASN A 198 25.09 -10.36 -9.50
C ASN A 198 26.22 -11.38 -9.41
N ILE A 199 26.69 -11.81 -10.56
CA ILE A 199 27.90 -12.61 -10.70
C ILE A 199 28.58 -12.20 -12.00
N GLY A 200 29.90 -12.08 -11.97
CA GLY A 200 30.68 -11.73 -13.14
C GLY A 200 32.12 -12.19 -13.00
N ALA A 201 32.78 -12.35 -14.15
CA ALA A 201 34.17 -12.75 -14.24
C ALA A 201 34.93 -11.76 -15.11
N GLN A 202 36.12 -11.39 -14.64
CA GLN A 202 37.06 -10.55 -15.36
C GLN A 202 38.33 -11.36 -15.61
N ARG A 203 38.84 -11.33 -16.85
CA ARG A 203 40.11 -11.95 -17.21
C ARG A 203 40.97 -11.03 -18.06
N GLN A 204 42.23 -10.86 -17.66
CA GLN A 204 43.26 -10.26 -18.49
C GLN A 204 43.75 -11.28 -19.51
N LEU A 205 43.66 -10.93 -20.81
CA LEU A 205 44.11 -11.79 -21.91
C LEU A 205 45.55 -11.47 -22.30
N PHE A 206 45.85 -10.18 -22.47
CA PHE A 206 47.18 -9.65 -22.79
C PHE A 206 47.42 -8.36 -22.00
N HIS A 207 48.63 -7.80 -22.05
CA HIS A 207 48.92 -6.53 -21.37
C HIS A 207 47.90 -5.46 -21.78
N ASN A 208 47.25 -4.82 -20.79
CA ASN A 208 46.20 -3.80 -20.98
C ASN A 208 44.92 -4.25 -21.73
N ASN A 209 44.69 -5.55 -21.89
CA ASN A 209 43.48 -6.10 -22.55
C ASN A 209 42.69 -6.97 -21.57
N VAL A 210 41.48 -6.51 -21.20
CA VAL A 210 40.61 -7.14 -20.21
C VAL A 210 39.28 -7.53 -20.86
N LEU A 211 38.88 -8.78 -20.66
CA LEU A 211 37.54 -9.27 -20.96
C LEU A 211 36.73 -9.33 -19.67
N THR A 212 35.50 -8.84 -19.71
CA THR A 212 34.54 -8.88 -18.59
C THR A 212 33.24 -9.47 -19.09
N VAL A 213 32.67 -10.40 -18.31
CA VAL A 213 31.38 -11.05 -18.55
C VAL A 213 30.57 -11.04 -17.26
#